data_AF-A0A931CF15-F1
#
_entry.id   AF-A0A931CF15-F1
#
_cell.length_a   1.000
_cell.length_b   1.000
_cell.length_c   1.000
_cell.angle_alpha   90.00
_cell.angle_beta   90.00
_cell.angle_gamma   90.00
#
_symmetry.space_group_name_H-M   'P 1'
#
loop_
_entity.id
_entity.type
_entity.pdbx_description
1 polymer ?
#
loop_
_entity_poly.entity_id
_entity_poly.type
_entity_poly.pdbx_seq_one_letter_code
_entity_poly.pdbx_strand_id
1 'polypeptide(L)'
;MARVRAALYLDFDNVFSGLIKQDPDVAIQFAKEPAAWLSRLTTTLTVDGARRWLIVRCYMNPGGWVPHPDPAAGVARLYYSQFRPFFVNAGFEVIDCPRLTHTKNAADIRMVVDAVDALADPVVYEEFVIASGDSDMTPLLVRLRRADRRTTIVSPSDAAEAFIAVADRLITSQELLELVQGEPVDSDEDAPVADESDGPVSYEQFRDLVRWRYDAAPGPLNLASLAHDLRRQLGPSVDQTNWFGFGGFVRALESLGLAHAKFSNHFVWDAGRHDPPESSGAAGPAPEPVSRLSALLSLPRLPQEMWPLVYQALADYASSHHFNLTEATRWARDRLAAQGVDVSRAAIAFVTRGTAFGGAPLYRQPPPAADEIASAFADNVLNRAEAASIPLTDDESAQVRAWLGATL
;
A
#
# COMPACT_ATOMS: atom_id res chain seq x y z
N MET A 1 -0.31 13.19 -26.04
CA MET A 1 -0.65 11.77 -25.78
C MET A 1 -2.15 11.58 -25.86
N ALA A 2 -2.62 10.48 -26.45
CA ALA A 2 -4.04 10.13 -26.42
C ALA A 2 -4.44 9.81 -24.96
N ARG A 3 -5.55 10.36 -24.47
CA ARG A 3 -6.06 10.07 -23.12
C ARG A 3 -6.90 8.80 -23.16
N VAL A 4 -6.72 7.93 -22.17
CA VAL A 4 -7.48 6.68 -22.01
C VAL A 4 -8.92 7.01 -21.61
N ARG A 5 -9.92 6.58 -22.39
CA ARG A 5 -11.33 6.80 -22.04
C ARG A 5 -11.70 5.90 -20.87
N ALA A 6 -11.92 6.48 -19.69
CA ALA A 6 -12.08 5.74 -18.46
C ALA A 6 -13.48 5.91 -17.85
N ALA A 7 -13.94 4.88 -17.15
CA ALA A 7 -15.17 4.88 -16.36
C ALA A 7 -14.85 4.52 -14.90
N LEU A 8 -15.16 5.42 -13.96
CA LEU A 8 -15.01 5.19 -12.52
C LEU A 8 -16.35 4.82 -11.89
N TYR A 9 -16.32 3.72 -11.15
CA TYR A 9 -17.42 3.23 -10.35
C TYR A 9 -16.96 3.08 -8.89
N LEU A 10 -17.47 3.95 -8.02
CA LEU A 10 -17.07 4.02 -6.61
C LEU A 10 -18.19 3.52 -5.71
N ASP A 11 -17.94 2.42 -4.98
CA ASP A 11 -18.72 2.06 -3.80
C ASP A 11 -18.25 2.90 -2.61
N PHE A 12 -18.98 3.99 -2.34
CA PHE A 12 -18.62 4.91 -1.27
C PHE A 12 -18.68 4.25 0.10
N ASP A 13 -19.71 3.45 0.36
CA ASP A 13 -19.93 2.81 1.65
C ASP A 13 -18.75 1.88 1.99
N ASN A 14 -18.29 1.07 1.03
CA ASN A 14 -17.17 0.14 1.21
C ASN A 14 -15.84 0.89 1.37
N VAL A 15 -15.52 1.80 0.44
CA VAL A 15 -14.25 2.54 0.45
C VAL A 15 -14.13 3.42 1.68
N PHE A 16 -15.16 4.20 2.00
CA PHE A 16 -15.12 5.10 3.16
C PHE A 16 -15.03 4.33 4.48
N SER A 17 -15.78 3.22 4.63
CA SER A 17 -15.72 2.41 5.85
C SER A 17 -14.41 1.64 6.02
N GLY A 18 -13.71 1.33 4.92
CA GLY A 18 -12.35 0.76 4.98
C GLY A 18 -11.29 1.81 5.32
N LEU A 19 -11.38 3.01 4.73
CA LEU A 19 -10.47 4.12 5.04
C LEU A 19 -10.61 4.58 6.49
N ILE A 20 -11.85 4.75 6.99
CA ILE A 20 -12.07 5.29 8.35
C ILE A 20 -11.51 4.37 9.44
N LYS A 21 -11.45 3.06 9.18
CA LYS A 21 -10.81 2.10 10.08
C LYS A 21 -9.30 2.26 10.12
N GLN A 22 -8.69 2.72 9.04
CA GLN A 22 -7.23 2.86 8.96
C GLN A 22 -6.78 4.23 9.44
N ASP A 23 -7.39 5.28 8.92
CA ASP A 23 -7.06 6.67 9.21
C ASP A 23 -8.32 7.53 9.07
N PRO A 24 -8.94 7.95 10.20
CA PRO A 24 -10.16 8.74 10.17
C PRO A 24 -10.01 10.08 9.45
N ASP A 25 -8.87 10.75 9.58
CA ASP A 25 -8.68 12.08 8.97
C ASP A 25 -8.56 11.97 7.46
N VAL A 26 -7.82 10.96 6.98
CA VAL A 26 -7.72 10.68 5.54
C VAL A 26 -9.07 10.24 4.97
N ALA A 27 -9.87 9.46 5.70
CA ALA A 27 -11.23 9.13 5.28
C ALA A 27 -12.12 10.37 5.15
N ILE A 28 -12.07 11.28 6.13
CA ILE A 28 -12.81 12.55 6.08
C ILE A 28 -12.32 13.41 4.91
N GLN A 29 -11.02 13.46 4.66
CA GLN A 29 -10.45 14.16 3.50
C GLN A 29 -10.92 13.55 2.18
N PHE A 30 -10.88 12.23 2.03
CA PHE A 30 -11.38 11.49 0.86
C PHE A 30 -12.83 11.89 0.54
N ALA A 31 -13.67 12.00 1.56
CA ALA A 31 -15.08 12.31 1.39
C ALA A 31 -15.40 13.80 1.19
N LYS A 32 -14.57 14.71 1.73
CA LYS A 32 -14.75 16.17 1.61
C LYS A 32 -14.04 16.78 0.39
N GLU A 33 -12.99 16.13 -0.11
CA GLU A 33 -12.14 16.65 -1.20
C GLU A 33 -12.07 15.72 -2.43
N PRO A 34 -13.20 15.20 -2.97
CA PRO A 34 -13.16 14.22 -4.05
C PRO A 34 -12.51 14.72 -5.35
N ALA A 35 -12.61 16.03 -5.63
CA ALA A 35 -11.95 16.62 -6.80
C ALA A 35 -10.42 16.52 -6.73
N ALA A 36 -9.83 16.60 -5.53
CA ALA A 36 -8.37 16.63 -5.36
C ALA A 36 -7.75 15.28 -5.69
N TRP A 37 -8.27 14.19 -5.09
CA TRP A 37 -7.75 12.85 -5.37
C TRP A 37 -8.18 12.34 -6.75
N LEU A 38 -9.36 12.72 -7.28
CA LEU A 38 -9.75 12.38 -8.64
C LEU A 38 -8.82 13.02 -9.67
N SER A 39 -8.41 14.28 -9.45
CA SER A 39 -7.44 14.97 -10.29
C SER A 39 -6.11 14.22 -10.32
N ARG A 40 -5.58 13.81 -9.16
CA ARG A 40 -4.35 13.00 -9.09
C ARG A 40 -4.51 11.65 -9.77
N LEU A 41 -5.59 10.92 -9.49
CA LEU A 41 -5.91 9.63 -10.13
C LEU A 41 -6.07 9.75 -11.65
N THR A 42 -6.32 10.95 -12.18
CA THR A 42 -6.39 11.15 -13.64
C THR A 42 -5.02 10.92 -14.30
N THR A 43 -3.93 11.18 -13.57
CA THR A 43 -2.57 11.19 -14.13
C THR A 43 -1.61 10.21 -13.45
N THR A 44 -1.95 9.69 -12.27
CA THR A 44 -1.14 8.72 -11.54
C THR A 44 -1.84 7.37 -11.46
N LEU A 45 -1.07 6.32 -11.14
CA LEU A 45 -1.60 4.96 -10.96
C LEU A 45 -2.38 4.50 -12.20
N THR A 46 -1.89 4.85 -13.38
CA THR A 46 -2.51 4.55 -14.68
C THR A 46 -2.01 3.23 -15.24
N VAL A 47 -2.76 2.64 -16.16
CA VAL A 47 -2.28 1.46 -16.92
C VAL A 47 -1.58 1.89 -18.21
N ASP A 48 -2.34 2.51 -19.13
CA ASP A 48 -1.85 2.85 -20.47
C ASP A 48 -1.68 4.38 -20.68
N GLY A 49 -1.95 5.19 -19.65
CA GLY A 49 -1.73 6.64 -19.66
C GLY A 49 -2.84 7.44 -18.98
N ALA A 50 -2.73 8.78 -19.07
CA ALA A 50 -3.65 9.70 -18.40
C ALA A 50 -5.11 9.48 -18.83
N ARG A 51 -6.00 9.48 -17.84
CA ARG A 51 -7.41 9.16 -18.00
C ARG A 51 -8.19 10.36 -18.53
N ARG A 52 -9.20 10.08 -19.35
CA ARG A 52 -10.32 10.96 -19.66
C ARG A 52 -11.56 10.30 -19.12
N TRP A 53 -12.03 10.78 -17.97
CA TRP A 53 -13.23 10.29 -17.35
C TRP A 53 -14.46 10.60 -18.20
N LEU A 54 -15.16 9.55 -18.62
CA LEU A 54 -16.45 9.65 -19.32
C LEU A 54 -17.62 9.26 -18.40
N ILE A 55 -17.36 8.38 -17.42
CA ILE A 55 -18.28 8.04 -16.34
C ILE A 55 -17.53 8.26 -15.02
N VAL A 56 -18.18 8.94 -14.09
CA VAL A 56 -17.69 9.12 -12.71
C VAL A 56 -18.88 8.97 -11.78
N ARG A 57 -19.09 7.76 -11.25
CA ARG A 57 -20.25 7.41 -10.43
C ARG A 57 -19.85 7.07 -9.01
N CYS A 58 -20.64 7.56 -8.06
CA CYS A 58 -20.52 7.29 -6.63
C CYS A 58 -21.82 6.64 -6.15
N TYR A 59 -21.74 5.36 -5.78
CA TYR A 59 -22.85 4.58 -5.23
C TYR A 59 -22.83 4.76 -3.73
N MET A 60 -23.89 5.35 -3.19
CA MET A 60 -23.96 5.74 -1.78
C MET A 60 -25.29 5.34 -1.18
N ASN A 61 -25.27 4.73 0.00
CA ASN A 61 -26.48 4.50 0.77
C ASN A 61 -26.87 5.78 1.55
N PRO A 62 -28.01 6.43 1.24
CA PRO A 62 -28.42 7.67 1.91
C PRO A 62 -28.69 7.49 3.41
N GLY A 63 -29.01 6.28 3.86
CA GLY A 63 -29.16 5.92 5.27
C GLY A 63 -27.92 5.28 5.90
N GLY A 64 -26.82 5.15 5.14
CA GLY A 64 -25.58 4.55 5.59
C GLY A 64 -24.82 5.44 6.57
N TRP A 65 -24.11 4.81 7.50
CA TRP A 65 -23.32 5.49 8.53
C TRP A 65 -22.20 4.60 9.05
N VAL A 66 -21.19 5.24 9.65
CA VAL A 66 -20.14 4.62 10.47
C VAL A 66 -20.11 5.26 11.86
N PRO A 67 -19.60 4.57 12.89
CA PRO A 67 -19.34 5.20 14.17
C PRO A 67 -18.50 6.46 14.00
N HIS A 68 -18.81 7.51 14.74
CA HIS A 68 -17.99 8.71 14.72
C HIS A 68 -16.60 8.38 15.30
N PRO A 69 -15.51 8.78 14.62
CA PRO A 69 -14.15 8.40 15.05
C PRO A 69 -13.73 9.12 16.33
N ASP A 70 -14.26 10.32 16.57
CA ASP A 70 -14.07 11.07 17.82
C ASP A 70 -15.28 10.84 18.76
N PRO A 71 -15.10 10.11 19.88
CA PRO A 71 -16.15 9.89 20.87
C PRO A 71 -16.59 11.18 21.58
N ALA A 72 -15.75 12.22 21.59
CA ALA A 72 -16.02 13.50 22.25
C ALA A 72 -16.86 14.47 21.40
N ALA A 73 -17.05 14.18 20.11
CA ALA A 73 -17.79 15.04 19.18
C ALA A 73 -19.30 15.19 19.50
N GLY A 74 -19.82 14.48 20.50
CA GLY A 74 -21.23 14.53 20.90
C GLY A 74 -22.21 13.89 19.89
N VAL A 75 -21.70 13.38 18.77
CA VAL A 75 -22.47 12.70 17.73
C VAL A 75 -21.90 11.30 17.55
N ALA A 76 -22.71 10.27 17.81
CA ALA A 76 -22.24 8.88 17.75
C ALA A 76 -22.09 8.33 16.32
N ARG A 77 -22.74 8.94 15.33
CA ARG A 77 -22.83 8.42 13.97
C ARG A 77 -22.44 9.47 12.94
N LEU A 78 -21.59 9.06 12.02
CA LEU A 78 -21.19 9.82 10.86
C LEU A 78 -21.97 9.30 9.65
N TYR A 79 -22.95 10.06 9.17
CA TYR A 79 -23.82 9.65 8.06
C TYR A 79 -23.18 9.94 6.71
N TYR A 80 -23.29 9.01 5.76
CA TYR A 80 -22.70 9.17 4.43
C TYR A 80 -23.33 10.31 3.63
N SER A 81 -24.63 10.53 3.81
CA SER A 81 -25.40 11.57 3.12
C SER A 81 -24.85 12.99 3.30
N GLN A 82 -24.15 13.26 4.41
CA GLN A 82 -23.52 14.57 4.63
C GLN A 82 -22.37 14.84 3.64
N PHE A 83 -21.79 13.80 3.04
CA PHE A 83 -20.69 13.92 2.09
C PHE A 83 -21.16 14.09 0.65
N ARG A 84 -22.43 13.79 0.35
CA ARG A 84 -23.02 13.91 -0.99
C ARG A 84 -22.71 15.24 -1.69
N PRO A 85 -22.83 16.42 -1.05
CA PRO A 85 -22.58 17.69 -1.72
C PRO A 85 -21.16 17.82 -2.29
N PHE A 86 -20.14 17.25 -1.60
CA PHE A 86 -18.76 17.31 -2.07
C PHE A 86 -18.55 16.50 -3.34
N PHE A 87 -19.15 15.30 -3.44
CA PHE A 87 -19.07 14.47 -4.64
C PHE A 87 -19.82 15.10 -5.82
N VAL A 88 -21.03 15.63 -5.59
CA VAL A 88 -21.78 16.34 -6.63
C VAL A 88 -21.00 17.54 -7.14
N ASN A 89 -20.40 18.34 -6.25
CA ASN A 89 -19.59 19.50 -6.62
C ASN A 89 -18.30 19.11 -7.38
N ALA A 90 -17.77 17.91 -7.13
CA ALA A 90 -16.62 17.36 -7.85
C ALA A 90 -16.97 16.70 -9.19
N GLY A 91 -18.25 16.73 -9.61
CA GLY A 91 -18.70 16.19 -10.90
C GLY A 91 -19.05 14.70 -10.90
N PHE A 92 -19.20 14.08 -9.72
CA PHE A 92 -19.70 12.71 -9.63
C PHE A 92 -21.22 12.67 -9.81
N GLU A 93 -21.69 11.68 -10.58
CA GLU A 93 -23.09 11.25 -10.53
C GLU A 93 -23.28 10.38 -9.27
N VAL A 94 -23.94 10.93 -8.24
CA VAL A 94 -24.19 10.21 -6.99
C VAL A 94 -25.50 9.44 -7.07
N ILE A 95 -25.39 8.10 -7.06
CA ILE A 95 -26.49 7.14 -7.17
C ILE A 95 -26.93 6.68 -5.78
N ASP A 96 -28.19 6.91 -5.45
CA ASP A 96 -28.75 6.48 -4.17
C ASP A 96 -29.02 4.97 -4.18
N CYS A 97 -28.35 4.27 -3.27
CA CYS A 97 -28.43 2.82 -3.09
C CYS A 97 -29.01 2.51 -1.70
N PRO A 98 -30.33 2.72 -1.47
CA PRO A 98 -30.95 2.40 -0.19
C PRO A 98 -30.89 0.89 0.07
N ARG A 99 -30.77 0.50 1.33
CA ARG A 99 -30.85 -0.92 1.70
C ARG A 99 -32.28 -1.43 1.49
N LEU A 100 -32.45 -2.33 0.53
CA LEU A 100 -33.71 -3.02 0.26
C LEU A 100 -33.90 -4.28 1.12
N THR A 101 -32.81 -4.84 1.63
CA THR A 101 -32.77 -6.02 2.50
C THR A 101 -31.74 -5.82 3.62
N HIS A 102 -31.63 -6.77 4.55
CA HIS A 102 -30.57 -6.78 5.57
C HIS A 102 -29.17 -7.01 5.00
N THR A 103 -29.05 -7.45 3.73
CA THR A 103 -27.77 -7.71 3.04
C THR A 103 -27.29 -6.48 2.26
N LYS A 104 -25.97 -6.35 2.09
CA LYS A 104 -25.31 -5.15 1.53
C LYS A 104 -25.30 -5.06 -0.01
N ASN A 105 -26.08 -5.87 -0.72
CA ASN A 105 -25.79 -6.18 -2.13
C ASN A 105 -26.38 -5.19 -3.14
N ALA A 106 -27.15 -4.18 -2.70
CA ALA A 106 -27.87 -3.31 -3.63
C ALA A 106 -26.93 -2.38 -4.44
N ALA A 107 -25.91 -1.83 -3.77
CA ALA A 107 -24.90 -0.99 -4.43
C ALA A 107 -24.08 -1.83 -5.42
N ASP A 108 -23.63 -3.03 -5.01
CA ASP A 108 -22.84 -3.93 -5.85
C ASP A 108 -23.58 -4.36 -7.11
N ILE A 109 -24.83 -4.81 -6.96
CA ILE A 109 -25.66 -5.20 -8.10
C ILE A 109 -25.85 -4.01 -9.05
N ARG A 110 -26.16 -2.83 -8.50
CA ARG A 110 -26.39 -1.66 -9.34
C ARG A 110 -25.13 -1.22 -10.08
N MET A 111 -23.99 -1.23 -9.39
CA MET A 111 -22.70 -0.91 -9.96
C MET A 111 -22.31 -1.90 -11.09
N VAL A 112 -22.54 -3.21 -10.88
CA VAL A 112 -22.32 -4.24 -11.90
C VAL A 112 -23.21 -4.04 -13.12
N VAL A 113 -24.49 -3.76 -12.92
CA VAL A 113 -25.43 -3.49 -14.03
C VAL A 113 -24.97 -2.28 -14.84
N ASP A 114 -24.68 -1.17 -14.16
CA ASP A 114 -24.23 0.06 -14.82
C ASP A 114 -22.90 -0.11 -15.58
N ALA A 115 -21.97 -0.93 -15.06
CA ALA A 115 -20.72 -1.25 -15.75
C ALA A 115 -20.93 -2.14 -16.98
N VAL A 116 -21.84 -3.11 -16.90
CA VAL A 116 -22.23 -3.96 -18.05
C VAL A 116 -22.96 -3.15 -19.12
N ASP A 117 -23.80 -2.20 -18.73
CA ASP A 117 -24.47 -1.30 -19.67
C ASP A 117 -23.45 -0.41 -20.40
N ALA A 118 -22.48 0.15 -19.68
CA ALA A 118 -21.38 0.91 -20.29
C ALA A 118 -20.51 0.03 -21.21
N LEU A 119 -20.31 -1.25 -20.88
CA LEU A 119 -19.61 -2.19 -21.75
C LEU A 119 -20.35 -2.45 -23.07
N ALA A 120 -21.69 -2.37 -23.05
CA ALA A 120 -22.55 -2.56 -24.21
C ALA A 120 -22.79 -1.27 -25.02
N ASP A 121 -22.34 -0.11 -24.52
CA ASP A 121 -22.51 1.19 -25.18
C ASP A 121 -21.65 1.29 -26.46
N PRO A 122 -22.11 2.01 -27.51
CA PRO A 122 -21.30 2.31 -28.68
C PRO A 122 -19.99 3.05 -28.37
N VAL A 123 -19.94 3.83 -27.28
CA VAL A 123 -18.73 4.47 -26.77
C VAL A 123 -17.81 3.41 -26.16
N VAL A 124 -16.62 3.27 -26.75
CA VAL A 124 -15.59 2.40 -26.19
C VAL A 124 -14.93 3.10 -24.99
N TYR A 125 -15.22 2.61 -23.79
CA TYR A 125 -14.42 2.84 -22.59
C TYR A 125 -13.26 1.85 -22.61
N GLU A 126 -12.04 2.33 -22.45
CA GLU A 126 -10.80 1.52 -22.51
C GLU A 126 -10.42 0.98 -21.14
N GLU A 127 -10.73 1.72 -20.08
CA GLU A 127 -10.45 1.36 -18.70
C GLU A 127 -11.69 1.49 -17.81
N PHE A 128 -11.90 0.47 -16.98
CA PHE A 128 -12.91 0.44 -15.93
C PHE A 128 -12.19 0.48 -14.58
N VAL A 129 -12.41 1.55 -13.83
CA VAL A 129 -11.89 1.71 -12.47
C VAL A 129 -13.00 1.34 -11.48
N ILE A 130 -12.81 0.23 -10.78
CA ILE A 130 -13.77 -0.31 -9.81
C ILE A 130 -13.20 -0.06 -8.41
N ALA A 131 -13.76 0.92 -7.71
CA ALA A 131 -13.37 1.25 -6.34
C ALA A 131 -14.31 0.55 -5.35
N SER A 132 -13.93 -0.69 -5.00
CA SER A 132 -14.59 -1.54 -4.01
C SER A 132 -13.60 -2.61 -3.52
N GLY A 133 -13.72 -3.00 -2.25
CA GLY A 133 -13.04 -4.15 -1.68
C GLY A 133 -13.81 -5.48 -1.81
N ASP A 134 -14.94 -5.51 -2.50
CA ASP A 134 -15.77 -6.72 -2.62
C ASP A 134 -15.31 -7.64 -3.77
N SER A 135 -14.81 -8.83 -3.41
CA SER A 135 -14.37 -9.86 -4.36
C SER A 135 -15.51 -10.49 -5.16
N ASP A 136 -16.77 -10.32 -4.74
CA ASP A 136 -17.94 -10.82 -5.47
C ASP A 136 -18.08 -10.15 -6.86
N MET A 137 -17.31 -9.09 -7.12
CA MET A 137 -17.20 -8.44 -8.43
C MET A 137 -16.26 -9.15 -9.42
N THR A 138 -15.61 -10.24 -9.04
CA THR A 138 -14.73 -11.03 -9.92
C THR A 138 -15.38 -11.40 -11.28
N PRO A 139 -16.66 -11.83 -11.35
CA PRO A 139 -17.33 -12.11 -12.63
C PRO A 139 -17.45 -10.90 -13.56
N LEU A 140 -17.60 -9.68 -13.01
CA LEU A 140 -17.61 -8.45 -13.81
C LEU A 140 -16.25 -8.23 -14.46
N LEU A 141 -15.16 -8.34 -13.69
CA LEU A 141 -13.80 -8.14 -14.20
C LEU A 141 -13.45 -9.16 -15.30
N VAL A 142 -13.84 -10.43 -15.13
CA VAL A 142 -13.68 -11.45 -16.17
C VAL A 142 -14.42 -11.06 -17.46
N ARG A 143 -15.62 -10.49 -17.34
CA ARG A 143 -16.40 -10.05 -18.51
C ARG A 143 -15.77 -8.84 -19.20
N LEU A 144 -15.25 -7.88 -18.44
CA LEU A 144 -14.51 -6.73 -18.96
C LEU A 144 -13.24 -7.18 -19.69
N ARG A 145 -12.45 -8.06 -19.08
CA ARG A 145 -11.24 -8.63 -19.69
C ARG A 145 -11.55 -9.40 -20.98
N ARG A 146 -12.63 -10.18 -21.01
CA ARG A 146 -13.10 -10.88 -22.25
C ARG A 146 -13.44 -9.93 -23.39
N ALA A 147 -13.83 -8.70 -23.07
CA ALA A 147 -14.13 -7.67 -24.06
C ALA A 147 -12.91 -6.81 -24.41
N ASP A 148 -11.71 -7.21 -23.98
CA ASP A 148 -10.47 -6.46 -24.15
C ASP A 148 -10.55 -5.05 -23.54
N ARG A 149 -10.85 -5.00 -22.24
CA ARG A 149 -10.92 -3.77 -21.43
C ARG A 149 -9.95 -3.85 -20.28
N ARG A 150 -9.26 -2.75 -20.01
CA ARG A 150 -8.41 -2.61 -18.82
C ARG A 150 -9.27 -2.46 -17.58
N THR A 151 -8.79 -3.02 -16.49
CA THR A 151 -9.46 -3.04 -15.20
C THR A 151 -8.49 -2.59 -14.12
N THR A 152 -8.86 -1.51 -13.43
CA THR A 152 -8.14 -1.02 -12.25
C THR A 152 -9.02 -1.17 -11.03
N ILE A 153 -8.57 -1.92 -10.04
CA ILE A 153 -9.27 -2.05 -8.75
C ILE A 153 -8.71 -0.99 -7.80
N VAL A 154 -9.58 -0.30 -7.06
CA VAL A 154 -9.18 0.47 -5.89
C VAL A 154 -9.74 -0.23 -4.66
N SER A 155 -8.85 -0.83 -3.86
CA SER A 155 -9.26 -1.60 -2.69
C SER A 155 -8.91 -0.84 -1.40
N PRO A 156 -9.90 -0.53 -0.53
CA PRO A 156 -9.63 0.12 0.75
C PRO A 156 -9.02 -0.85 1.77
N SER A 157 -8.93 -2.15 1.46
CA SER A 157 -8.34 -3.19 2.31
C SER A 157 -7.63 -4.23 1.45
N ASP A 158 -7.05 -5.26 2.05
CA ASP A 158 -6.47 -6.37 1.29
C ASP A 158 -7.53 -6.98 0.36
N ALA A 159 -7.20 -7.09 -0.93
CA ALA A 159 -8.05 -7.69 -1.95
C ALA A 159 -7.77 -9.20 -2.06
N ALA A 160 -8.79 -10.00 -2.37
CA ALA A 160 -8.63 -11.44 -2.58
C ALA A 160 -7.73 -11.73 -3.80
N GLU A 161 -6.88 -12.76 -3.74
CA GLU A 161 -5.95 -13.12 -4.83
C GLU A 161 -6.66 -13.30 -6.18
N ALA A 162 -7.83 -13.94 -6.17
CA ALA A 162 -8.64 -14.13 -7.37
C ALA A 162 -9.08 -12.80 -7.99
N PHE A 163 -9.38 -11.79 -7.16
CA PHE A 163 -9.77 -10.44 -7.59
C PHE A 163 -8.56 -9.69 -8.17
N ILE A 164 -7.38 -9.84 -7.57
CA ILE A 164 -6.12 -9.26 -8.06
C ILE A 164 -5.70 -9.89 -9.40
N ALA A 165 -5.75 -11.21 -9.53
CA ALA A 165 -5.30 -11.95 -10.72
C ALA A 165 -6.10 -11.60 -11.99
N VAL A 166 -7.36 -11.15 -11.83
CA VAL A 166 -8.22 -10.75 -12.95
C VAL A 166 -8.12 -9.27 -13.31
N ALA A 167 -7.49 -8.44 -12.48
CA ALA A 167 -7.28 -7.02 -12.76
C ALA A 167 -5.99 -6.78 -13.55
N ASP A 168 -5.94 -5.66 -14.26
CA ASP A 168 -4.71 -5.15 -14.89
C ASP A 168 -3.89 -4.33 -13.90
N ARG A 169 -4.56 -3.63 -12.96
CA ARG A 169 -3.92 -2.90 -11.87
C ARG A 169 -4.70 -3.00 -10.57
N LEU A 170 -3.98 -3.12 -9.46
CA LEU A 170 -4.49 -2.90 -8.12
C LEU A 170 -3.94 -1.57 -7.59
N ILE A 171 -4.82 -0.70 -7.13
CA ILE A 171 -4.50 0.43 -6.25
C ILE A 171 -4.78 -0.05 -4.83
N THR A 172 -3.70 -0.28 -4.10
CA THR A 172 -3.72 -0.77 -2.72
C THR A 172 -4.29 0.28 -1.76
N SER A 173 -4.65 -0.15 -0.54
CA SER A 173 -5.10 0.82 0.47
C SER A 173 -4.03 1.85 0.79
N GLN A 174 -2.75 1.47 0.80
CA GLN A 174 -1.65 2.40 1.01
C GLN A 174 -1.55 3.45 -0.09
N GLU A 175 -1.53 3.02 -1.36
CA GLU A 175 -1.51 3.96 -2.49
C GLU A 175 -2.75 4.87 -2.50
N LEU A 176 -3.91 4.36 -2.08
CA LEU A 176 -5.12 5.18 -1.93
C LEU A 176 -4.97 6.24 -0.82
N LEU A 177 -4.40 5.89 0.34
CA LEU A 177 -4.15 6.88 1.39
C LEU A 177 -3.17 7.95 0.91
N GLU A 178 -2.04 7.55 0.32
CA GLU A 178 -1.03 8.47 -0.23
C GLU A 178 -1.65 9.37 -1.32
N LEU A 179 -2.47 8.79 -2.20
CA LEU A 179 -3.23 9.52 -3.23
C LEU A 179 -4.20 10.54 -2.62
N VAL A 180 -4.89 10.22 -1.52
CA VAL A 180 -5.82 11.16 -0.86
C VAL A 180 -5.05 12.28 -0.17
N GLN A 181 -3.94 11.97 0.49
CA GLN A 181 -3.09 12.93 1.17
C GLN A 181 -2.27 13.80 0.20
N GLY A 182 -2.14 13.38 -1.06
CA GLY A 182 -1.31 14.06 -2.06
C GLY A 182 0.19 13.81 -1.85
N GLU A 183 0.53 12.72 -1.18
CA GLU A 183 1.91 12.27 -1.04
C GLU A 183 2.37 11.59 -2.34
N PRO A 184 3.70 11.54 -2.60
CA PRO A 184 4.23 10.72 -3.67
C PRO A 184 3.81 9.28 -3.44
N VAL A 185 3.19 8.66 -4.45
CA VAL A 185 2.83 7.25 -4.36
C VAL A 185 4.09 6.45 -4.67
N ASP A 186 4.59 5.70 -3.69
CA ASP A 186 5.70 4.75 -3.87
C ASP A 186 5.18 3.54 -4.65
N SER A 187 4.96 3.70 -5.96
CA SER A 187 4.73 2.58 -6.86
C SER A 187 6.06 2.11 -7.41
N ASP A 188 6.39 0.83 -7.24
CA ASP A 188 7.56 0.18 -7.85
C ASP A 188 7.58 0.24 -9.40
N GLU A 189 6.59 0.89 -10.04
CA GLU A 189 6.40 0.87 -11.50
C GLU A 189 6.31 2.22 -12.22
N ASP A 190 6.14 3.39 -11.58
CA ASP A 190 6.04 4.65 -12.32
C ASP A 190 7.31 5.52 -12.20
N ALA A 191 8.15 5.41 -13.23
CA ALA A 191 9.21 6.35 -13.55
C ALA A 191 8.63 7.75 -13.88
N PRO A 192 9.17 8.84 -13.33
CA PRO A 192 8.79 10.18 -13.77
C PRO A 192 9.38 10.47 -15.15
N VAL A 193 8.53 10.95 -16.06
CA VAL A 193 8.92 11.59 -17.31
C VAL A 193 9.49 12.97 -16.96
N ALA A 194 10.79 13.15 -17.14
CA ALA A 194 11.46 14.41 -16.89
C ALA A 194 11.35 15.35 -18.11
N ASP A 195 10.91 16.58 -17.83
CA ASP A 195 11.09 17.75 -18.67
C ASP A 195 12.52 18.30 -18.51
N GLU A 196 12.99 19.04 -19.51
CA GLU A 196 14.39 19.37 -19.78
C GLU A 196 15.11 20.30 -18.76
N SER A 197 16.45 20.17 -18.76
CA SER A 197 17.53 21.09 -18.34
C SER A 197 18.07 21.03 -16.88
N ASP A 198 19.28 20.49 -16.67
CA ASP A 198 20.58 21.21 -16.69
C ASP A 198 21.78 20.23 -16.55
N GLY A 199 22.80 20.32 -17.44
CA GLY A 199 24.17 19.72 -17.41
C GLY A 199 24.42 18.23 -17.03
N PRO A 200 25.04 17.38 -17.90
CA PRO A 200 25.18 15.95 -17.62
C PRO A 200 26.36 15.62 -16.70
N VAL A 201 26.07 14.94 -15.60
CA VAL A 201 27.04 14.05 -14.95
C VAL A 201 27.19 12.83 -15.83
N SER A 202 28.42 12.44 -16.17
CA SER A 202 28.63 11.30 -17.07
C SER A 202 28.55 9.98 -16.30
N TYR A 203 27.91 8.98 -16.91
CA TYR A 203 27.93 7.60 -16.41
C TYR A 203 29.36 7.08 -16.16
N GLU A 204 30.35 7.61 -16.87
CA GLU A 204 31.77 7.28 -16.66
C GLU A 204 32.27 7.70 -15.29
N GLN A 205 31.89 8.89 -14.79
CA GLN A 205 32.27 9.35 -13.45
C GLN A 205 31.65 8.46 -12.35
N PHE A 206 30.39 8.06 -12.53
CA PHE A 206 29.74 7.10 -11.63
C PHE A 206 30.45 5.75 -11.63
N ARG A 207 30.71 5.18 -12.82
CA ARG A 207 31.41 3.90 -12.95
C ARG A 207 32.76 3.92 -12.26
N ASP A 208 33.56 4.95 -12.49
CA ASP A 208 34.93 5.02 -12.00
C ASP A 208 34.95 5.18 -10.47
N LEU A 209 34.04 5.98 -9.91
CA LEU A 209 33.90 6.18 -8.47
C LEU A 209 33.42 4.91 -7.75
N VAL A 210 32.43 4.22 -8.31
CA VAL A 210 31.95 2.95 -7.76
C VAL A 210 33.03 1.88 -7.78
N ARG A 211 33.74 1.72 -8.91
CA ARG A 211 34.83 0.73 -9.04
C ARG A 211 35.93 1.00 -8.04
N TRP A 212 36.38 2.26 -7.93
CA TRP A 212 37.37 2.64 -6.93
C TRP A 212 36.92 2.29 -5.50
N ARG A 213 35.65 2.58 -5.16
CA ARG A 213 35.13 2.32 -3.82
C ARG A 213 34.97 0.83 -3.53
N TYR A 214 34.57 0.06 -4.53
CA TYR A 214 34.43 -1.39 -4.48
C TYR A 214 35.79 -2.07 -4.30
N ASP A 215 36.79 -1.68 -5.10
CA ASP A 215 38.14 -2.25 -5.03
C ASP A 215 38.86 -1.86 -3.73
N ALA A 216 38.65 -0.64 -3.23
CA ALA A 216 39.24 -0.17 -1.98
C ALA A 216 38.49 -0.62 -0.71
N ALA A 217 37.35 -1.32 -0.84
CA ALA A 217 36.54 -1.70 0.30
C ALA A 217 37.28 -2.73 1.19
N PRO A 218 37.39 -2.48 2.52
CA PRO A 218 37.95 -3.47 3.44
C PRO A 218 36.98 -4.60 3.79
N GLY A 219 35.70 -4.50 3.38
CA GLY A 219 34.64 -5.46 3.62
C GLY A 219 33.36 -5.10 2.85
N PRO A 220 32.22 -5.79 3.10
CA PRO A 220 30.96 -5.53 2.41
C PRO A 220 30.52 -4.06 2.48
N LEU A 221 30.15 -3.48 1.34
CA LEU A 221 29.70 -2.10 1.24
C LEU A 221 28.19 -2.00 1.46
N ASN A 222 27.76 -1.19 2.42
CA ASN A 222 26.35 -0.88 2.60
C ASN A 222 25.82 -0.04 1.43
N LEU A 223 24.74 -0.51 0.79
CA LEU A 223 24.15 0.10 -0.40
C LEU A 223 23.54 1.48 -0.10
N ALA A 224 22.92 1.68 1.07
CA ALA A 224 22.32 2.97 1.43
C ALA A 224 23.40 4.04 1.67
N SER A 225 24.47 3.69 2.40
CA SER A 225 25.62 4.58 2.61
C SER A 225 26.34 4.88 1.29
N LEU A 226 26.54 3.87 0.44
CA LEU A 226 27.17 4.05 -0.86
C LEU A 226 26.33 4.95 -1.78
N ALA A 227 25.01 4.76 -1.81
CA ALA A 227 24.10 5.62 -2.57
C ALA A 227 24.13 7.07 -2.08
N HIS A 228 24.13 7.28 -0.76
CA HIS A 228 24.21 8.62 -0.16
C HIS A 228 25.52 9.33 -0.50
N ASP A 229 26.65 8.64 -0.38
CA ASP A 229 27.98 9.17 -0.72
C ASP A 229 28.09 9.54 -2.20
N LEU A 230 27.56 8.70 -3.09
CA LEU A 230 27.55 8.93 -4.53
C LEU A 230 26.68 10.14 -4.90
N ARG A 231 25.50 10.30 -4.29
CA ARG A 231 24.65 11.49 -4.45
C ARG A 231 25.36 12.77 -4.04
N ARG A 232 26.12 12.73 -2.94
CA ARG A 232 26.88 13.89 -2.46
C ARG A 232 28.00 14.30 -3.43
N GLN A 233 28.65 13.33 -4.07
CA GLN A 233 29.82 13.59 -4.93
C GLN A 233 29.45 13.85 -6.39
N LEU A 234 28.44 13.16 -6.90
CA LEU A 234 27.96 13.27 -8.27
C LEU A 234 26.84 14.30 -8.39
N GLY A 235 26.21 14.71 -7.29
CA GLY A 235 25.14 15.71 -7.30
C GLY A 235 23.76 15.13 -7.63
N PRO A 236 22.73 15.99 -7.65
CA PRO A 236 21.32 15.58 -7.74
C PRO A 236 20.91 14.99 -9.11
N SER A 237 21.74 15.15 -10.14
CA SER A 237 21.49 14.63 -11.49
C SER A 237 21.44 13.09 -11.54
N VAL A 238 22.05 12.40 -10.59
CA VAL A 238 21.96 10.93 -10.46
C VAL A 238 20.54 10.50 -10.10
N ASP A 239 19.87 11.23 -9.20
CA ASP A 239 18.49 10.96 -8.84
C ASP A 239 17.53 11.43 -9.95
N GLN A 240 17.82 12.57 -10.59
CA GLN A 240 17.02 13.08 -11.72
C GLN A 240 17.02 12.15 -12.95
N THR A 241 18.13 11.43 -13.18
CA THR A 241 18.25 10.45 -14.27
C THR A 241 17.86 9.03 -13.85
N ASN A 242 17.38 8.84 -12.61
CA ASN A 242 17.12 7.54 -12.00
C ASN A 242 18.29 6.55 -12.19
N TRP A 243 19.47 6.99 -11.76
CA TRP A 243 20.75 6.32 -11.95
C TRP A 243 21.05 6.05 -13.43
N PHE A 244 21.17 7.10 -14.24
CA PHE A 244 21.56 7.01 -15.65
C PHE A 244 20.64 6.12 -16.52
N GLY A 245 19.35 6.07 -16.19
CA GLY A 245 18.35 5.28 -16.91
C GLY A 245 18.29 3.80 -16.55
N PHE A 246 19.05 3.34 -15.53
CA PHE A 246 19.00 1.94 -15.08
C PHE A 246 17.80 1.64 -14.17
N GLY A 247 17.03 2.65 -13.78
CA GLY A 247 15.79 2.47 -13.03
C GLY A 247 15.98 2.26 -11.53
N GLY A 248 17.21 2.47 -11.02
CA GLY A 248 17.52 2.31 -9.61
C GLY A 248 19.00 2.04 -9.34
N PHE A 249 19.43 2.33 -8.12
CA PHE A 249 20.84 2.26 -7.71
C PHE A 249 21.46 0.88 -7.93
N VAL A 250 20.77 -0.17 -7.48
CA VAL A 250 21.28 -1.54 -7.53
C VAL A 250 21.45 -2.00 -8.98
N ARG A 251 20.48 -1.72 -9.85
CA ARG A 251 20.58 -2.03 -11.29
C ARG A 251 21.73 -1.28 -11.96
N ALA A 252 21.97 -0.03 -11.57
CA ALA A 252 23.11 0.72 -12.05
C ALA A 252 24.44 0.08 -11.61
N LEU A 253 24.54 -0.42 -10.36
CA LEU A 253 25.71 -1.18 -9.89
C LEU A 253 25.89 -2.51 -10.65
N GLU A 254 24.81 -3.26 -10.87
CA GLU A 254 24.82 -4.52 -11.61
C GLU A 254 25.31 -4.31 -13.05
N SER A 255 24.93 -3.20 -13.69
CA SER A 255 25.37 -2.84 -15.04
C SER A 255 26.89 -2.70 -15.18
N LEU A 256 27.60 -2.41 -14.08
CA LEU A 256 29.05 -2.18 -14.10
C LEU A 256 29.88 -3.46 -14.29
N GLY A 257 29.24 -4.63 -14.12
CA GLY A 257 29.90 -5.94 -14.24
C GLY A 257 31.08 -6.09 -13.28
N LEU A 258 30.89 -5.68 -12.02
CA LEU A 258 31.94 -5.75 -10.98
C LEU A 258 32.39 -7.20 -10.77
N ALA A 259 33.70 -7.42 -10.71
CA ALA A 259 34.28 -8.76 -10.61
C ALA A 259 33.87 -9.43 -9.29
N HIS A 260 33.37 -10.67 -9.38
CA HIS A 260 32.92 -11.47 -8.23
C HIS A 260 31.87 -10.79 -7.33
N ALA A 261 31.13 -9.82 -7.86
CA ALA A 261 30.12 -9.11 -7.09
C ALA A 261 28.94 -10.00 -6.69
N LYS A 262 28.63 -9.93 -5.39
CA LYS A 262 27.41 -10.46 -4.81
C LYS A 262 26.66 -9.34 -4.12
N PHE A 263 25.33 -9.45 -4.17
CA PHE A 263 24.41 -8.46 -3.64
C PHE A 263 23.49 -9.13 -2.61
N SER A 264 23.10 -8.36 -1.59
CA SER A 264 21.99 -8.63 -0.69
C SER A 264 21.09 -7.38 -0.63
N ASN A 265 20.03 -7.41 0.18
CA ASN A 265 19.12 -6.28 0.33
C ASN A 265 19.83 -4.97 0.72
N HIS A 266 20.95 -5.06 1.45
CA HIS A 266 21.63 -3.87 1.99
C HIS A 266 23.13 -3.80 1.66
N PHE A 267 23.72 -4.82 1.05
CA PHE A 267 25.16 -4.86 0.83
C PHE A 267 25.56 -5.33 -0.56
N VAL A 268 26.71 -4.85 -1.02
CA VAL A 268 27.45 -5.40 -2.16
C VAL A 268 28.88 -5.74 -1.72
N TRP A 269 29.40 -6.90 -2.12
CA TRP A 269 30.76 -7.33 -1.77
C TRP A 269 31.40 -8.15 -2.89
N ASP A 270 32.73 -8.27 -2.84
CA ASP A 270 33.52 -9.17 -3.68
C ASP A 270 33.65 -10.52 -2.98
N ALA A 271 32.98 -11.55 -3.52
CA ALA A 271 32.99 -12.90 -2.94
C ALA A 271 34.33 -13.65 -3.07
N GLY A 272 35.26 -13.13 -3.87
CA GLY A 272 36.64 -13.62 -3.94
C GLY A 272 37.55 -13.04 -2.85
N ARG A 273 37.14 -11.93 -2.21
CA ARG A 273 37.93 -11.20 -1.20
C ARG A 273 37.28 -11.13 0.18
N HIS A 274 35.96 -11.15 0.25
CA HIS A 274 35.19 -10.84 1.45
C HIS A 274 34.16 -11.94 1.72
N ASP A 275 34.02 -12.28 3.00
CA ASP A 275 32.93 -13.12 3.46
C ASP A 275 31.59 -12.39 3.27
N PRO A 276 30.49 -13.13 3.02
CA PRO A 276 29.16 -12.53 2.97
C PRO A 276 28.90 -11.77 4.28
N PRO A 277 28.26 -10.58 4.21
CA PRO A 277 27.94 -9.82 5.40
C PRO A 277 27.12 -10.70 6.35
N GLU A 278 27.49 -10.73 7.63
CA GLU A 278 26.66 -11.31 8.67
C GLU A 278 25.30 -10.59 8.59
N SER A 279 24.28 -11.28 8.10
CA SER A 279 22.93 -10.78 8.13
C SER A 279 22.55 -10.61 9.60
N SER A 280 22.48 -9.36 10.07
CA SER A 280 21.75 -9.04 11.29
C SER A 280 20.32 -9.54 11.10
N GLY A 281 19.99 -10.73 11.62
CA GLY A 281 18.64 -11.29 11.57
C GLY A 281 18.46 -12.65 10.89
N ALA A 282 19.48 -13.52 10.82
CA ALA A 282 19.23 -14.95 10.60
C ALA A 282 18.80 -15.63 11.92
N ALA A 283 17.63 -15.27 12.44
CA ALA A 283 16.88 -16.18 13.30
C ALA A 283 16.40 -17.36 12.43
N GLY A 284 16.27 -18.56 13.02
CA GLY A 284 15.96 -19.80 12.31
C GLY A 284 14.71 -19.76 11.41
N PRO A 285 14.48 -20.79 10.57
CA PRO A 285 13.32 -20.82 9.68
C PRO A 285 12.03 -20.66 10.47
N ALA A 286 11.17 -19.73 10.04
CA ALA A 286 9.86 -19.53 10.65
C ALA A 286 9.08 -20.86 10.67
N PRO A 287 8.26 -21.12 11.70
CA PRO A 287 7.39 -22.30 11.75
C PRO A 287 6.59 -22.46 10.46
N GLU A 288 6.31 -23.69 10.05
CA GLU A 288 5.59 -23.96 8.81
C GLU A 288 4.24 -23.19 8.71
N PRO A 289 3.42 -23.07 9.78
CA PRO A 289 2.19 -22.29 9.72
C PRO A 289 2.44 -20.81 9.40
N VAL A 290 3.49 -20.21 9.95
CA VAL A 290 3.89 -18.83 9.69
C VAL A 290 4.38 -18.67 8.25
N SER A 291 5.18 -19.62 7.78
CA SER A 291 5.67 -19.64 6.39
C SER A 291 4.50 -19.76 5.39
N ARG A 292 3.50 -20.58 5.70
CA ARG A 292 2.27 -20.76 4.93
C ARG A 292 1.47 -19.46 4.87
N LEU A 293 1.25 -18.80 6.01
CA LEU A 293 0.55 -17.51 6.08
C LEU A 293 1.34 -16.38 5.40
N SER A 294 2.67 -16.39 5.47
CA SER A 294 3.51 -15.45 4.72
C SER A 294 3.35 -15.61 3.21
N ALA A 295 3.23 -16.84 2.72
CA ALA A 295 3.03 -17.09 1.29
C ALA A 295 1.62 -16.69 0.81
N LEU A 296 0.58 -16.97 1.61
CA LEU A 296 -0.83 -16.82 1.18
C LEU A 296 -1.48 -15.50 1.57
N LEU A 297 -0.98 -14.83 2.61
CA LEU A 297 -1.55 -13.57 3.11
C LEU A 297 -0.57 -12.39 3.02
N SER A 298 0.60 -12.62 2.41
CA SER A 298 1.71 -11.66 2.35
C SER A 298 2.17 -11.18 3.73
N LEU A 299 2.06 -12.04 4.75
CA LEU A 299 2.54 -11.72 6.10
C LEU A 299 4.04 -11.38 6.05
N PRO A 300 4.48 -10.22 6.60
CA PRO A 300 5.88 -9.84 6.63
C PRO A 300 6.76 -10.90 7.28
N ARG A 301 7.88 -11.24 6.62
CA ARG A 301 8.86 -12.18 7.16
C ARG A 301 9.83 -11.45 8.09
N LEU A 302 9.36 -11.20 9.31
CA LEU A 302 10.19 -10.65 10.38
C LEU A 302 10.61 -11.76 11.37
N PRO A 303 11.87 -11.77 11.83
CA PRO A 303 12.31 -12.54 12.98
C PRO A 303 11.41 -12.34 14.20
N GLN A 304 11.24 -13.40 15.01
CA GLN A 304 10.36 -13.38 16.18
C GLN A 304 10.71 -12.23 17.15
N GLU A 305 12.00 -11.97 17.36
CA GLU A 305 12.48 -10.90 18.25
C GLU A 305 12.14 -9.48 17.79
N MET A 306 11.79 -9.29 16.52
CA MET A 306 11.52 -7.96 15.95
C MET A 306 10.07 -7.51 16.15
N TRP A 307 9.11 -8.42 16.31
CA TRP A 307 7.70 -8.06 16.48
C TRP A 307 7.45 -7.15 17.68
N PRO A 308 7.95 -7.45 18.91
CA PRO A 308 7.74 -6.59 20.07
C PRO A 308 8.30 -5.17 19.87
N LEU A 309 9.41 -5.03 19.14
CA LEU A 309 10.03 -3.73 18.85
C LEU A 309 9.14 -2.89 17.93
N VAL A 310 8.54 -3.52 16.91
CA VAL A 310 7.58 -2.85 16.02
C VAL A 310 6.35 -2.39 16.80
N TYR A 311 5.78 -3.24 17.66
CA TYR A 311 4.61 -2.86 18.46
C TYR A 311 4.92 -1.73 19.44
N GLN A 312 6.10 -1.76 20.07
CA GLN A 312 6.52 -0.69 20.97
C GLN A 312 6.68 0.63 20.23
N ALA A 313 7.30 0.64 19.04
CA ALA A 313 7.42 1.85 18.23
C ALA A 313 6.04 2.42 17.84
N LEU A 314 5.09 1.56 17.48
CA LEU A 314 3.73 2.00 17.16
C LEU A 314 2.96 2.54 18.38
N ALA A 315 3.12 1.91 19.56
CA ALA A 315 2.52 2.40 20.81
C ALA A 315 3.12 3.75 21.23
N ASP A 316 4.44 3.91 21.11
CA ASP A 316 5.14 5.18 21.39
C ASP A 316 4.60 6.29 20.48
N TYR A 317 4.44 6.02 19.18
CA TYR A 317 3.86 7.00 18.25
C TYR A 317 2.43 7.36 18.63
N ALA A 318 1.56 6.36 18.84
CA ALA A 318 0.15 6.55 19.18
C ALA A 318 -0.07 7.34 20.48
N SER A 319 0.86 7.24 21.44
CA SER A 319 0.79 7.96 22.71
C SER A 319 1.34 9.39 22.66
N SER A 320 2.14 9.73 21.66
CA SER A 320 2.88 11.00 21.61
C SER A 320 2.51 11.91 20.43
N HIS A 321 1.85 11.38 19.41
CA HIS A 321 1.49 12.11 18.19
C HIS A 321 -0.01 12.00 17.90
N HIS A 322 -0.53 12.97 17.16
CA HIS A 322 -1.82 12.80 16.50
C HIS A 322 -1.67 11.75 15.41
N PHE A 323 -2.61 10.81 15.32
CA PHE A 323 -2.44 9.68 14.42
C PHE A 323 -2.53 10.09 12.96
N ASN A 324 -1.53 9.69 12.18
CA ASN A 324 -1.53 9.70 10.72
C ASN A 324 -0.79 8.43 10.25
N LEU A 325 -1.40 7.61 9.38
CA LEU A 325 -0.81 6.31 9.02
C LEU A 325 0.56 6.45 8.35
N THR A 326 0.71 7.39 7.41
CA THR A 326 2.00 7.58 6.72
C THR A 326 3.08 8.03 7.69
N GLU A 327 2.79 9.02 8.53
CA GLU A 327 3.76 9.49 9.50
C GLU A 327 4.10 8.43 10.55
N ALA A 328 3.10 7.68 11.04
CA ALA A 328 3.31 6.58 11.98
C ALA A 328 4.30 5.54 11.43
N THR A 329 4.10 5.13 10.17
CA THR A 329 4.95 4.12 9.52
C THR A 329 6.35 4.64 9.24
N ARG A 330 6.48 5.91 8.81
CA ARG A 330 7.77 6.57 8.59
C ARG A 330 8.55 6.75 9.91
N TRP A 331 7.88 7.27 10.93
CA TRP A 331 8.47 7.52 12.24
C TRP A 331 8.90 6.23 12.93
N ALA A 332 8.06 5.20 12.90
CA ALA A 332 8.39 3.90 13.49
C ALA A 332 9.59 3.25 12.78
N ARG A 333 9.64 3.32 11.44
CA ARG A 333 10.80 2.86 10.66
C ARG A 333 12.08 3.57 11.11
N ASP A 334 12.04 4.91 11.16
CA ASP A 334 13.23 5.71 11.47
C ASP A 334 13.71 5.47 12.91
N ARG A 335 12.78 5.28 13.85
CA ARG A 335 13.07 4.91 15.24
C ARG A 335 13.72 3.53 15.34
N LEU A 336 13.19 2.53 14.64
CA LEU A 336 13.75 1.17 14.63
C LEU A 336 15.15 1.16 14.00
N ALA A 337 15.33 1.88 12.88
CA ALA A 337 16.62 2.00 12.21
C ALA A 337 17.68 2.65 13.13
N ALA A 338 17.30 3.66 13.92
CA ALA A 338 18.19 4.27 14.90
C ALA A 338 18.62 3.31 16.03
N GLN A 339 17.87 2.23 16.26
CA GLN A 339 18.19 1.17 17.21
C GLN A 339 18.94 -0.02 16.56
N GLY A 340 19.28 0.10 15.27
CA GLY A 340 19.93 -0.97 14.50
C GLY A 340 18.98 -2.07 14.03
N VAL A 341 17.66 -1.83 14.08
CA VAL A 341 16.62 -2.78 13.69
C VAL A 341 16.05 -2.35 12.34
N ASP A 342 16.23 -3.18 11.32
CA ASP A 342 15.81 -2.86 9.96
C ASP A 342 14.45 -3.47 9.64
N VAL A 343 13.42 -2.63 9.48
CA VAL A 343 12.06 -3.04 9.12
C VAL A 343 11.56 -2.12 8.01
N SER A 344 11.04 -2.70 6.93
CA SER A 344 10.48 -1.89 5.83
C SER A 344 9.23 -1.12 6.27
N ARG A 345 9.02 0.07 5.68
CA ARG A 345 7.80 0.86 5.90
C ARG A 345 6.54 0.06 5.53
N ALA A 346 6.61 -0.75 4.47
CA ALA A 346 5.52 -1.63 4.05
C ALA A 346 5.16 -2.67 5.11
N ALA A 347 6.14 -3.29 5.78
CA ALA A 347 5.90 -4.23 6.86
C ALA A 347 5.26 -3.55 8.08
N ILE A 348 5.73 -2.36 8.45
CA ILE A 348 5.12 -1.57 9.54
C ILE A 348 3.68 -1.17 9.18
N ALA A 349 3.45 -0.71 7.94
CA ALA A 349 2.12 -0.35 7.46
C ALA A 349 1.17 -1.55 7.47
N PHE A 350 1.65 -2.74 7.11
CA PHE A 350 0.90 -3.99 7.22
C PHE A 350 0.46 -4.26 8.67
N VAL A 351 1.38 -4.12 9.63
CA VAL A 351 1.06 -4.26 11.06
C VAL A 351 0.04 -3.23 11.50
N THR A 352 0.29 -1.94 11.24
CA THR A 352 -0.61 -0.86 11.68
C THR A 352 -2.04 -1.04 11.16
N ARG A 353 -2.21 -1.44 9.90
CA ARG A 353 -3.52 -1.77 9.33
C ARG A 353 -4.13 -3.00 9.99
N GLY A 354 -3.36 -4.08 10.11
CA GLY A 354 -3.82 -5.32 10.74
C GLY A 354 -4.31 -5.08 12.16
N THR A 355 -3.60 -4.27 12.95
CA THR A 355 -4.02 -3.86 14.30
C THR A 355 -5.34 -3.10 14.30
N ALA A 356 -5.53 -2.17 13.35
CA ALA A 356 -6.78 -1.42 13.23
C ALA A 356 -7.99 -2.33 12.91
N PHE A 357 -7.82 -3.28 11.98
CA PHE A 357 -8.86 -4.27 11.68
C PHE A 357 -9.04 -5.31 12.79
N GLY A 358 -8.00 -5.55 13.59
CA GLY A 358 -8.01 -6.42 14.77
C GLY A 358 -8.64 -5.80 16.03
N GLY A 359 -9.04 -4.52 15.98
CA GLY A 359 -9.78 -3.88 17.07
C GLY A 359 -8.96 -3.00 18.02
N ALA A 360 -7.66 -2.78 17.75
CA ALA A 360 -6.83 -1.84 18.51
C ALA A 360 -6.26 -0.72 17.61
N PRO A 361 -7.11 0.06 16.89
CA PRO A 361 -6.60 1.13 16.04
C PRO A 361 -5.77 2.14 16.82
N LEU A 362 -4.65 2.58 16.24
CA LEU A 362 -3.69 3.45 16.92
C LEU A 362 -4.24 4.84 17.23
N TYR A 363 -5.27 5.30 16.52
CA TYR A 363 -5.97 6.56 16.79
C TYR A 363 -7.00 6.47 17.93
N ARG A 364 -7.27 5.28 18.50
CA ARG A 364 -8.26 5.14 19.58
C ARG A 364 -7.79 5.88 20.84
N GLN A 365 -8.75 6.25 21.68
CA GLN A 365 -8.48 6.87 22.98
C GLN A 365 -9.04 6.01 24.13
N PRO A 366 -8.24 5.64 25.14
CA PRO A 366 -6.79 5.88 25.26
C PRO A 366 -5.97 5.10 24.21
N PRO A 367 -4.76 5.57 23.83
CA PRO A 367 -3.90 4.90 22.85
C PRO A 367 -3.60 3.45 23.26
N PRO A 368 -3.53 2.50 22.30
CA PRO A 368 -3.26 1.11 22.62
C PRO A 368 -1.82 0.89 23.07
N ALA A 369 -1.64 0.03 24.07
CA ALA A 369 -0.33 -0.45 24.49
C ALA A 369 0.23 -1.51 23.52
N ALA A 370 1.54 -1.80 23.60
CA ALA A 370 2.21 -2.69 22.65
C ALA A 370 1.66 -4.12 22.66
N ASP A 371 1.21 -4.62 23.82
CA ASP A 371 0.56 -5.92 24.00
C ASP A 371 -0.84 -5.96 23.35
N GLU A 372 -1.61 -4.89 23.48
CA GLU A 372 -2.90 -4.74 22.79
C GLU A 372 -2.70 -4.70 21.26
N ILE A 373 -1.65 -4.02 20.78
CA ILE A 373 -1.29 -3.98 19.36
C ILE A 373 -0.93 -5.38 18.85
N ALA A 374 -0.10 -6.11 19.61
CA ALA A 374 0.34 -7.46 19.29
C ALA A 374 -0.85 -8.42 19.18
N SER A 375 -1.72 -8.42 20.19
CA SER A 375 -2.90 -9.27 20.27
C SER A 375 -3.87 -8.99 19.11
N ALA A 376 -4.21 -7.72 18.88
CA ALA A 376 -5.09 -7.32 17.79
C ALA A 376 -4.50 -7.68 16.41
N PHE A 377 -3.20 -7.48 16.21
CA PHE A 377 -2.55 -7.87 14.95
C PHE A 377 -2.59 -9.38 14.72
N ALA A 378 -2.27 -10.19 15.73
CA ALA A 378 -2.30 -11.64 15.62
C ALA A 378 -3.72 -12.16 15.36
N ASP A 379 -4.72 -11.61 16.07
CA ASP A 379 -6.13 -11.94 15.84
C ASP A 379 -6.58 -11.56 14.43
N ASN A 380 -6.13 -10.42 13.90
CA ASN A 380 -6.40 -10.06 12.53
C ASN A 380 -5.82 -11.08 11.54
N VAL A 381 -4.57 -11.52 11.73
CA VAL A 381 -3.93 -12.52 10.87
C VAL A 381 -4.70 -13.84 10.89
N LEU A 382 -5.12 -14.32 12.07
CA LEU A 382 -5.89 -15.56 12.20
C LEU A 382 -7.28 -15.44 11.57
N ASN A 383 -8.00 -14.34 11.82
CA ASN A 383 -9.31 -14.09 11.20
C ASN A 383 -9.21 -14.01 9.67
N ARG A 384 -8.11 -13.45 9.14
CA ARG A 384 -7.84 -13.44 7.70
C ARG A 384 -7.56 -14.83 7.15
N ALA A 385 -6.82 -15.67 7.89
CA ALA A 385 -6.61 -17.06 7.51
C ALA A 385 -7.94 -17.83 7.41
N GLU A 386 -8.83 -17.65 8.41
CA GLU A 386 -10.16 -18.24 8.41
C GLU A 386 -11.02 -17.74 7.23
N ALA A 387 -11.05 -16.42 7.00
CA ALA A 387 -11.79 -15.83 5.88
C ALA A 387 -11.28 -16.32 4.51
N ALA A 388 -9.97 -16.57 4.39
CA ALA A 388 -9.35 -17.14 3.20
C ALA A 388 -9.49 -18.68 3.12
N SER A 389 -10.21 -19.31 4.06
CA SER A 389 -10.35 -20.77 4.17
C SER A 389 -9.00 -21.50 4.25
N ILE A 390 -7.99 -20.88 4.86
CA ILE A 390 -6.69 -21.49 5.16
C ILE A 390 -6.83 -22.25 6.48
N PRO A 391 -6.85 -23.60 6.47
CA PRO A 391 -7.06 -24.37 7.69
C PRO A 391 -5.85 -24.24 8.62
N LEU A 392 -6.13 -23.88 9.87
CA LEU A 392 -5.18 -23.90 10.98
C LEU A 392 -5.80 -24.69 12.13
N THR A 393 -5.02 -25.58 12.73
CA THR A 393 -5.36 -26.23 13.99
C THR A 393 -5.17 -25.26 15.17
N ASP A 394 -5.70 -25.60 16.34
CA ASP A 394 -5.51 -24.80 17.56
C ASP A 394 -4.03 -24.66 17.93
N ASP A 395 -3.24 -25.72 17.72
CA ASP A 395 -1.79 -25.72 17.96
C ASP A 395 -1.05 -24.81 16.96
N GLU A 396 -1.37 -24.91 15.67
CA GLU A 396 -0.79 -24.02 14.65
C GLU A 396 -1.16 -22.55 14.91
N SER A 397 -2.39 -22.27 15.35
CA SER A 397 -2.84 -20.93 15.71
C SER A 397 -2.07 -20.38 16.92
N ALA A 398 -1.79 -21.23 17.92
CA ALA A 398 -0.96 -20.88 19.06
C ALA A 398 0.50 -20.62 18.65
N GLN A 399 1.06 -21.43 17.74
CA GLN A 399 2.40 -21.22 17.19
C GLN A 399 2.50 -19.88 16.43
N VAL A 400 1.50 -19.52 15.64
CA VAL A 400 1.44 -18.23 14.93
C VAL A 400 1.39 -17.08 15.92
N ARG A 401 0.52 -17.12 16.94
CA ARG A 401 0.46 -16.09 17.99
C ARG A 401 1.80 -15.92 18.71
N ALA A 402 2.43 -17.03 19.10
CA ALA A 402 3.73 -17.01 19.76
C ALA A 402 4.82 -16.41 18.86
N TRP A 403 4.84 -16.76 17.56
CA TRP A 403 5.78 -16.19 16.60
C TRP A 403 5.58 -14.69 16.41
N LEU A 404 4.34 -14.22 16.37
CA LEU A 404 4.01 -12.80 16.26
C LEU A 404 4.22 -12.02 17.56
N GLY A 405 4.71 -12.64 18.63
CA GLY A 405 4.94 -11.98 19.91
C GLY A 405 3.65 -11.63 20.67
N ALA A 406 2.53 -12.23 20.31
CA ALA A 406 1.24 -12.09 20.99
C ALA A 406 1.07 -13.25 21.98
N THR A 407 1.66 -13.14 23.17
CA THR A 407 1.39 -14.08 24.27
C THR A 407 0.15 -13.67 25.06
N LEU A 408 -0.69 -14.65 25.37
CA LEU A 408 -1.94 -14.55 26.14
C LEU A 408 -1.78 -13.87 27.51
#